data_AF-A0A7W1IFT0-F1
#
_entry.id   AF-A0A7W1IFT0-F1
#
_cell.length_a   1.000
_cell.length_b   1.000
_cell.length_c   1.000
_cell.angle_alpha   90.00
_cell.angle_beta   90.00
_cell.angle_gamma   90.00
#
_symmetry.space_group_name_H-M   'P 1'
#
loop_
_entity.id
_entity.type
_entity.pdbx_description
1 polymer ?
#
loop_
_entity_poly.entity_id
_entity_poly.type
_entity_poly.pdbx_seq_one_letter_code
_entity_poly.pdbx_strand_id
1 'polypeptide(L)'
;MKSTLILAAGFFLISSVKAQHVKESEVPAEVKDAFSKKYSGAKVDKWEKEGADYEAEFHLNKIESSAVFEANGTFKELEQEIKTSELPKSATEYCTKNYAGHKLSEAAKITDASGKVSYEAEMTKGKEHFDVIFDDKGAFVKKSETKTGKEDKD
;
A
#
# COMPACT_ATOMS: atom_id res chain seq x y z
N MET A 1 -12.01 7.06 11.71
CA MET A 1 -11.30 5.77 11.90
C MET A 1 -9.95 5.92 11.21
N LYS A 2 -8.87 5.36 11.76
CA LYS A 2 -7.58 5.34 11.05
C LYS A 2 -7.66 4.18 10.07
N SER A 3 -7.80 4.47 8.77
CA SER A 3 -7.72 3.45 7.71
C SER A 3 -6.37 2.75 7.88
N THR A 4 -6.38 1.42 7.95
CA THR A 4 -5.15 0.64 7.90
C THR A 4 -4.95 0.31 6.44
N LEU A 5 -4.05 1.01 5.77
CA LEU A 5 -3.58 0.67 4.43
C LEU A 5 -2.99 -0.74 4.53
N ILE A 6 -3.66 -1.72 3.93
CA ILE A 6 -3.11 -3.07 3.80
C ILE A 6 -2.50 -3.11 2.41
N LEU A 7 -1.22 -2.80 2.29
CA LEU A 7 -0.50 -2.89 1.02
C LEU A 7 -0.53 -4.34 0.51
N ALA A 8 -0.69 -4.50 -0.79
CA ALA A 8 -0.71 -5.80 -1.45
C ALA A 8 0.42 -5.88 -2.49
N ALA A 9 1.66 -5.86 -2.00
CA ALA A 9 2.86 -6.07 -2.81
C ALA A 9 2.94 -7.54 -3.27
N GLY A 10 2.90 -7.77 -4.59
CA GLY A 10 2.82 -9.11 -5.17
C GLY A 10 4.12 -9.58 -5.82
N PHE A 11 4.62 -10.76 -5.41
CA PHE A 11 5.16 -11.78 -6.32
C PHE A 11 5.02 -13.19 -5.70
N PHE A 12 4.89 -14.19 -6.57
CA PHE A 12 4.16 -15.47 -6.40
C PHE A 12 4.87 -16.54 -5.53
N LEU A 13 4.17 -17.10 -4.52
CA LEU A 13 3.92 -18.55 -4.28
C LEU A 13 3.23 -18.77 -2.91
N ILE A 14 1.94 -19.10 -2.98
CA ILE A 14 1.09 -19.84 -2.02
C ILE A 14 1.58 -19.94 -0.56
N SER A 15 1.18 -18.97 0.25
CA SER A 15 0.79 -19.12 1.67
C SER A 15 0.07 -17.85 2.05
N SER A 16 -1.13 -17.94 2.63
CA SER A 16 -1.90 -16.80 3.10
C SER A 16 -1.18 -16.11 4.28
N VAL A 17 -0.10 -15.38 4.01
CA VAL A 17 0.57 -14.55 4.99
C VAL A 17 -0.19 -13.23 5.03
N LYS A 18 -1.14 -13.14 5.97
CA LYS A 18 -1.72 -11.85 6.34
C LYS A 18 -0.60 -10.96 6.84
N ALA A 19 -0.58 -9.69 6.45
CA ALA A 19 0.29 -8.71 7.08
C ALA A 19 0.04 -8.72 8.60
N GLN A 20 1.12 -8.89 9.38
CA GLN A 20 1.06 -8.98 10.84
C GLN A 20 1.65 -7.72 11.42
N HIS A 21 0.90 -7.05 12.30
CA HIS A 21 1.49 -6.01 13.13
C HIS A 21 2.66 -6.61 13.92
N VAL A 22 3.81 -5.98 13.83
CA VAL A 22 5.01 -6.39 14.57
C VAL A 22 5.45 -5.26 15.48
N LYS A 23 6.03 -5.62 16.63
CA LYS A 23 6.65 -4.61 17.48
C LYS A 23 7.91 -4.11 16.81
N GLU A 24 8.24 -2.84 16.99
CA GLU A 24 9.49 -2.26 16.47
C GLU A 24 10.75 -3.01 16.95
N SER A 25 10.69 -3.64 18.13
CA SER A 25 11.77 -4.50 18.66
C SER A 25 11.99 -5.78 17.85
N GLU A 26 11.00 -6.21 17.06
CA GLU A 26 11.03 -7.42 16.22
C GLU A 26 11.44 -7.10 14.76
N VAL A 27 11.57 -5.81 14.42
CA VAL A 27 12.05 -5.35 13.13
C VAL A 27 13.57 -5.40 13.11
N PRO A 28 14.20 -6.03 12.08
CA PRO A 28 15.65 -6.08 11.93
C PRO A 28 16.30 -4.69 12.03
N ALA A 29 17.51 -4.65 12.59
CA ALA A 29 18.23 -3.39 12.75
C ALA A 29 18.54 -2.76 11.38
N GLU A 30 18.88 -3.58 10.39
CA GLU A 30 19.16 -3.21 9.01
C GLU A 30 17.97 -2.50 8.35
N VAL A 31 16.75 -2.98 8.62
CA VAL A 31 15.51 -2.36 8.10
C VAL A 31 15.28 -0.99 8.74
N LYS A 32 15.40 -0.89 10.07
CA LYS A 32 15.23 0.39 10.80
C LYS A 32 16.28 1.43 10.38
N ASP A 33 17.52 0.99 10.19
CA ASP A 33 18.60 1.83 9.70
C ASP A 33 18.36 2.27 8.26
N ALA A 34 17.91 1.38 7.39
CA ALA A 34 17.58 1.69 6.00
C ALA A 34 16.45 2.72 5.90
N PHE A 35 15.36 2.53 6.67
CA PHE A 35 14.28 3.50 6.76
C PHE A 35 14.80 4.87 7.22
N SER A 36 15.54 4.92 8.33
CA SER A 36 16.03 6.18 8.91
C SER A 36 16.98 6.93 7.96
N LYS A 37 17.81 6.20 7.22
CA LYS A 37 18.71 6.76 6.20
C LYS A 37 17.93 7.31 5.00
N LYS A 38 16.92 6.58 4.53
CA LYS A 38 16.16 6.94 3.33
C LYS A 38 15.16 8.08 3.59
N TYR A 39 14.53 8.09 4.77
CA TYR A 39 13.52 9.05 5.17
C TYR A 39 13.94 9.80 6.44
N SER A 40 15.05 10.54 6.34
CA SER A 40 15.60 11.28 7.47
C SER A 40 14.58 12.24 8.10
N GLY A 41 14.35 12.09 9.40
CA GLY A 41 13.41 12.91 10.17
C GLY A 41 11.96 12.41 10.16
N ALA A 42 11.63 11.39 9.36
CA ALA A 42 10.36 10.70 9.46
C ALA A 42 10.34 9.79 10.69
N LYS A 43 9.15 9.63 11.29
CA LYS A 43 8.89 8.68 12.37
C LYS A 43 7.95 7.61 11.85
N VAL A 44 8.25 6.36 12.18
CA VAL A 44 7.37 5.24 11.86
C VAL A 44 6.22 5.23 12.86
N ASP A 45 5.00 5.26 12.34
CA ASP A 45 3.77 5.16 13.11
C ASP A 45 3.43 3.69 13.42
N LYS A 46 3.69 2.80 12.46
CA LYS A 46 3.46 1.36 12.60
C LYS A 46 4.43 0.54 11.77
N TRP A 47 4.73 -0.66 12.27
CA TRP A 47 5.45 -1.67 11.52
C TRP A 47 4.54 -2.87 11.25
N GLU A 48 4.55 -3.34 10.02
CA GLU A 48 3.94 -4.59 9.61
C GLU A 48 4.99 -5.53 9.01
N LYS A 49 4.70 -6.83 9.08
CA LYS A 49 5.46 -7.87 8.41
C LYS A 49 4.60 -8.49 7.31
N GLU A 50 5.08 -8.41 6.08
CA GLU A 50 4.41 -8.89 4.88
C GLU A 50 5.22 -10.03 4.27
N GLY A 51 4.85 -11.29 4.57
CA GLY A 51 5.67 -12.42 4.16
C GLY A 51 7.06 -12.36 4.79
N ALA A 52 8.08 -12.15 3.97
CA ALA A 52 9.49 -12.00 4.38
C ALA A 52 9.92 -10.53 4.55
N ASP A 53 9.09 -9.60 4.11
CA ASP A 53 9.39 -8.17 4.07
C ASP A 53 8.79 -7.44 5.27
N TYR A 54 9.22 -6.20 5.46
CA TYR A 54 8.80 -5.32 6.53
C TYR A 54 8.32 -4.00 5.94
N GLU A 55 7.16 -3.55 6.41
CA GLU A 55 6.55 -2.30 5.98
C GLU A 55 6.54 -1.30 7.14
N ALA A 56 7.02 -0.09 6.87
CA ALA A 56 6.89 1.05 7.76
C ALA A 56 5.74 1.94 7.28
N GLU A 57 4.69 2.10 8.09
CA GLU A 57 3.67 3.15 7.92
C GLU A 57 4.18 4.45 8.59
N PHE A 58 4.11 5.57 7.88
CA PHE A 58 4.62 6.85 8.35
C PHE A 58 4.01 8.03 7.58
N HIS A 59 4.41 9.25 7.93
CA HIS A 59 4.05 10.45 7.17
C HIS A 59 5.26 11.06 6.48
N LEU A 60 5.29 11.02 5.14
CA LEU A 60 6.28 11.74 4.34
C LEU A 60 5.69 13.08 3.90
N ASN A 61 6.32 14.18 4.29
CA ASN A 61 5.82 15.53 3.98
C ASN A 61 4.34 15.76 4.39
N LYS A 62 3.91 15.17 5.51
CA LYS A 62 2.53 15.18 6.03
C LYS A 62 1.50 14.41 5.20
N ILE A 63 1.96 13.57 4.28
CA ILE A 63 1.10 12.69 3.48
C ILE A 63 1.28 11.27 4.04
N GLU A 64 0.19 10.53 4.20
CA GLU A 64 0.24 9.14 4.62
C GLU A 64 1.04 8.33 3.60
N SER A 65 1.97 7.52 4.09
CA SER A 65 2.93 6.80 3.26
C SER A 65 3.28 5.48 3.91
N SER A 66 3.66 4.51 3.09
CA SER A 66 4.30 3.32 3.56
C SER A 66 5.53 2.98 2.72
N ALA A 67 6.52 2.35 3.36
CA ALA A 67 7.72 1.92 2.67
C ALA A 67 8.05 0.47 3.04
N VAL A 68 8.22 -0.35 2.00
CA VAL A 68 8.52 -1.77 2.14
C VAL A 68 10.02 -2.00 1.97
N PHE A 69 10.58 -2.81 2.87
CA PHE A 69 11.98 -3.22 2.89
C PHE A 69 12.09 -4.73 3.05
N GLU A 70 13.03 -5.35 2.35
CA GLU A 70 13.47 -6.71 2.65
C GLU A 70 14.13 -6.76 4.03
N ALA A 71 14.18 -7.94 4.66
CA ALA A 71 14.79 -8.13 5.98
C ALA A 71 16.27 -7.68 6.08
N ASN A 72 16.99 -7.58 4.95
CA ASN A 72 18.36 -7.08 4.87
C ASN A 72 18.46 -5.54 4.75
N GLY A 73 17.34 -4.82 4.78
CA GLY A 73 17.26 -3.37 4.62
C GLY A 73 17.19 -2.88 3.17
N THR A 74 17.08 -3.77 2.17
CA THR A 74 16.89 -3.39 0.77
C THR A 74 15.51 -2.78 0.59
N PHE A 75 15.47 -1.52 0.15
CA PHE A 75 14.23 -0.84 -0.19
C PHE A 75 13.55 -1.48 -1.40
N LYS A 76 12.25 -1.73 -1.31
CA LYS A 76 11.44 -2.28 -2.41
C LYS A 76 10.56 -1.21 -3.05
N GLU A 77 9.76 -0.52 -2.25
CA GLU A 77 8.81 0.47 -2.75
C GLU A 77 8.38 1.47 -1.68
N LEU A 78 7.97 2.65 -2.16
CA LEU A 78 7.27 3.68 -1.41
C LEU A 78 5.87 3.77 -2.01
N GLU A 79 4.88 3.63 -1.16
CA GLU A 79 3.51 4.00 -1.47
C GLU A 79 3.18 5.29 -0.74
N GLN A 80 2.54 6.22 -1.45
CA GLN A 80 2.14 7.49 -0.88
C GLN A 80 0.74 7.84 -1.36
N GLU A 81 -0.13 8.22 -0.41
CA GLU A 81 -1.50 8.63 -0.70
C GLU A 81 -1.51 9.80 -1.70
N ILE A 82 -2.45 9.74 -2.63
CA ILE A 82 -2.77 10.83 -3.56
C ILE A 82 -4.27 11.06 -3.57
N LYS A 83 -4.71 12.22 -4.04
CA LYS A 83 -6.14 12.42 -4.30
C LYS A 83 -6.55 11.48 -5.43
N THR A 84 -7.77 10.92 -5.37
CA THR A 84 -8.34 10.12 -6.45
C THR A 84 -8.41 10.86 -7.79
N SER A 85 -8.45 12.20 -7.76
CA SER A 85 -8.37 13.07 -8.94
C SER A 85 -6.98 13.12 -9.60
N GLU A 86 -5.93 12.65 -8.92
CA GLU A 86 -4.55 12.60 -9.43
C GLU A 86 -4.23 11.28 -10.12
N LEU A 87 -5.15 10.31 -10.10
CA LEU A 87 -5.04 9.10 -10.90
C LEU A 87 -5.06 9.43 -12.40
N PRO A 88 -4.36 8.64 -13.23
CA PRO A 88 -4.53 8.69 -14.67
C PRO A 88 -6.01 8.56 -15.07
N LYS A 89 -6.46 9.37 -16.02
CA LYS A 89 -7.85 9.38 -16.49
C LYS A 89 -8.33 7.97 -16.89
N SER A 90 -7.49 7.23 -17.60
CA SER A 90 -7.71 5.82 -18.00
C SER A 90 -8.00 4.89 -16.81
N ALA A 91 -7.33 5.08 -15.68
CA ALA A 91 -7.56 4.30 -14.47
C ALA A 91 -8.94 4.60 -13.86
N THR A 92 -9.30 5.88 -13.74
CA THR A 92 -10.63 6.28 -13.22
C THR A 92 -11.78 5.80 -14.10
N GLU A 93 -11.59 5.83 -15.43
CA GLU A 93 -12.55 5.31 -16.41
C GLU A 93 -12.66 3.79 -16.32
N TYR A 94 -11.54 3.09 -16.16
CA TYR A 94 -11.52 1.65 -15.95
C TYR A 94 -12.29 1.26 -14.68
N CYS A 95 -12.04 1.94 -13.56
CA CYS A 95 -12.76 1.65 -12.31
C CYS A 95 -14.26 1.87 -12.46
N THR A 96 -14.67 3.00 -13.03
CA THR A 96 -16.09 3.34 -13.26
C THR A 96 -16.79 2.30 -14.14
N LYS A 97 -16.11 1.84 -15.20
CA LYS A 97 -16.66 0.87 -16.16
C LYS A 97 -16.76 -0.54 -15.59
N ASN A 98 -15.75 -1.00 -14.86
CA ASN A 98 -15.63 -2.41 -14.48
C ASN A 98 -16.16 -2.73 -13.08
N TYR A 99 -16.26 -1.74 -12.20
CA TYR A 99 -16.65 -1.94 -10.80
C TYR A 99 -17.89 -1.13 -10.43
N ALA A 100 -18.92 -1.20 -11.26
CA ALA A 100 -20.18 -0.51 -11.02
C ALA A 100 -20.74 -0.80 -9.61
N GLY A 101 -21.16 0.25 -8.91
CA GLY A 101 -21.66 0.18 -7.54
C GLY A 101 -20.57 0.13 -6.46
N HIS A 102 -19.29 0.10 -6.83
CA HIS A 102 -18.17 0.38 -5.91
C HIS A 102 -17.80 1.87 -6.00
N LYS A 103 -17.41 2.44 -4.87
CA LYS A 103 -16.84 3.78 -4.75
C LYS A 103 -15.32 3.67 -4.89
N LEU A 104 -14.72 4.55 -5.68
CA LEU A 104 -13.28 4.82 -5.60
C LEU A 104 -13.03 5.61 -4.30
N SER A 105 -12.56 4.93 -3.25
CA SER A 105 -12.43 5.49 -1.89
C SER A 105 -11.09 6.19 -1.68
N GLU A 106 -10.02 5.52 -2.06
CA GLU A 106 -8.64 5.94 -1.82
C GLU A 106 -7.80 5.71 -3.09
N ALA A 107 -6.66 6.39 -3.17
CA ALA A 107 -5.71 6.24 -4.25
C ALA A 107 -4.29 6.47 -3.76
N ALA A 108 -3.34 5.75 -4.33
CA ALA A 108 -1.94 5.92 -4.00
C ALA A 108 -1.05 5.91 -5.25
N LYS A 109 0.10 6.55 -5.12
CA LYS A 109 1.21 6.42 -6.06
C LYS A 109 2.25 5.50 -5.46
N ILE A 110 2.59 4.44 -6.18
CA ILE A 110 3.64 3.50 -5.80
C ILE A 110 4.88 3.80 -6.63
N THR A 111 6.04 3.88 -5.98
CA THR A 111 7.35 4.06 -6.62
C THR A 111 8.30 2.95 -6.15
N ASP A 112 8.72 2.09 -7.08
CA ASP A 112 9.62 0.98 -6.75
C ASP A 112 11.10 1.44 -6.62
N ALA A 113 11.97 0.50 -6.25
CA ALA A 113 13.41 0.73 -6.09
C ALA A 113 14.12 1.21 -7.36
N SER A 114 13.57 0.92 -8.55
CA SER A 114 14.09 1.41 -9.83
C SER A 114 13.55 2.79 -10.21
N GLY A 115 12.60 3.33 -9.43
CA GLY A 115 11.91 4.57 -9.71
C GLY A 115 10.72 4.42 -10.66
N LYS A 116 10.31 3.19 -10.98
CA LYS A 116 9.12 2.94 -11.79
C LYS A 116 7.88 3.29 -10.99
N VAL A 117 6.93 3.95 -11.64
CA VAL A 117 5.67 4.38 -11.05
C VAL A 117 4.55 3.41 -11.43
N SER A 118 3.70 3.12 -10.46
CA SER A 118 2.36 2.55 -10.62
C SER A 118 1.36 3.30 -9.77
N TYR A 119 0.09 3.06 -10.02
CA TYR A 119 -1.00 3.67 -9.28
C TYR A 119 -1.91 2.61 -8.69
N GLU A 120 -2.37 2.86 -7.47
CA GLU A 120 -3.36 2.06 -6.78
C GLU A 120 -4.67 2.84 -6.66
N ALA A 121 -5.78 2.14 -6.85
CA ALA A 121 -7.13 2.64 -6.63
C ALA A 121 -7.89 1.65 -5.75
N GLU A 122 -8.28 2.08 -4.56
CA GLU A 122 -9.12 1.27 -3.68
C GLU A 122 -10.59 1.42 -4.07
N MET A 123 -11.25 0.28 -4.29
CA MET A 123 -12.67 0.19 -4.63
C MET A 123 -13.45 -0.41 -3.47
N THR A 124 -14.39 0.37 -2.92
CA THR A 124 -15.19 -0.01 -1.76
C THR A 124 -16.68 -0.19 -2.08
N LYS A 125 -17.30 -1.21 -1.50
CA LYS A 125 -18.77 -1.40 -1.51
C LYS A 125 -19.23 -2.00 -0.19
N GLY A 126 -19.83 -1.17 0.66
CA GLY A 126 -20.15 -1.58 2.03
C GLY A 126 -18.86 -1.89 2.78
N LYS A 127 -18.71 -3.14 3.23
CA LYS A 127 -17.49 -3.61 3.93
C LYS A 127 -16.46 -4.23 3.00
N GLU A 128 -16.83 -4.49 1.75
CA GLU A 128 -15.92 -5.03 0.74
C GLU A 128 -15.00 -3.92 0.27
N HIS A 129 -13.71 -4.22 0.23
CA HIS A 129 -12.69 -3.36 -0.35
C HIS A 129 -11.68 -4.22 -1.12
N PHE A 130 -11.17 -3.69 -2.22
CA PHE A 130 -10.07 -4.28 -2.97
C PHE A 130 -9.35 -3.20 -3.74
N ASP A 131 -8.12 -3.53 -4.12
CA ASP A 131 -7.19 -2.59 -4.72
C ASP A 131 -7.03 -2.94 -6.19
N VAL A 132 -6.93 -1.93 -7.03
CA VAL A 132 -6.75 -2.07 -8.47
C VAL A 132 -5.46 -1.36 -8.83
N ILE A 133 -4.50 -2.11 -9.33
CA ILE A 133 -3.18 -1.60 -9.70
C ILE A 133 -3.16 -1.28 -11.18
N PHE A 134 -2.60 -0.12 -11.50
CA PHE A 134 -2.39 0.37 -12.84
C PHE A 134 -0.91 0.70 -13.07
N ASP A 135 -0.49 0.64 -14.32
CA ASP A 135 0.82 1.15 -14.72
C ASP A 135 0.85 2.69 -14.72
N ASP A 136 2.00 3.27 -15.08
CA ASP A 136 2.24 4.71 -15.16
C ASP A 136 1.32 5.45 -16.16
N LYS A 137 0.69 4.71 -17.07
CA LYS A 137 -0.26 5.23 -18.07
C LYS A 137 -1.72 4.97 -17.69
N GLY A 138 -1.97 4.38 -16.52
CA GLY A 138 -3.30 4.01 -16.05
C GLY A 138 -3.89 2.79 -16.74
N ALA A 139 -3.07 1.95 -17.38
CA ALA A 139 -3.53 0.66 -17.90
C ALA A 139 -3.62 -0.35 -16.75
N PHE A 140 -4.69 -1.13 -16.72
CA PHE A 140 -4.92 -2.14 -15.69
C PHE A 140 -3.80 -3.18 -15.68
N VAL A 141 -3.29 -3.49 -14.48
CA VAL A 141 -2.25 -4.52 -14.25
C VAL A 141 -2.85 -5.69 -13.49
N LYS A 142 -3.40 -5.44 -12.29
CA LYS A 142 -3.94 -6.48 -11.42
C LYS A 142 -5.01 -5.93 -10.48
N LYS A 143 -5.73 -6.85 -9.85
CA LYS A 143 -6.68 -6.59 -8.75
C LYS A 143 -6.25 -7.42 -7.53
N SER A 144 -6.27 -6.85 -6.33
CA SER A 144 -6.06 -7.61 -5.09
C SER A 144 -7.28 -8.48 -4.74
N GLU A 145 -7.11 -9.40 -3.80
CA GLU A 145 -8.25 -10.16 -3.26
C GLU A 145 -9.20 -9.23 -2.51
N THR A 146 -10.51 -9.49 -2.60
CA THR A 146 -11.48 -8.73 -1.83
C THR A 146 -11.30 -8.98 -0.34
N LYS A 147 -11.00 -7.91 0.38
CA LYS A 147 -10.94 -7.87 1.84
C LYS A 147 -12.30 -7.43 2.38
N THR A 148 -12.66 -7.90 3.56
CA THR A 148 -13.89 -7.48 4.25
C THR A 148 -13.51 -6.82 5.56
N GLY A 149 -13.92 -5.56 5.74
CA GLY A 149 -13.67 -4.81 6.97
C GLY A 149 -14.31 -5.49 8.17
N LYS A 150 -13.67 -5.38 9.35
CA LYS A 150 -14.31 -5.76 10.61
C LYS A 150 -15.50 -4.84 10.83
N GLU A 151 -16.59 -5.43 11.30
CA GLU A 151 -17.78 -4.70 11.75
C GLU A 151 -17.37 -3.74 12.87
N ASP A 152 -17.55 -2.44 12.66
CA ASP A 152 -17.54 -1.47 13.75
C ASP A 152 -18.63 -1.95 14.73
N LYS A 153 -18.21 -2.48 15.87
CA LYS A 153 -19.14 -2.72 16.97
C LYS A 153 -19.41 -1.36 17.58
N ASP A 154 -20.63 -0.86 17.34
CA ASP A 154 -21.22 0.29 18.04
C ASP A 154 -20.99 0.22 19.55
#